data_AF-A0A4R6WG37-F1
#
_entry.id   AF-A0A4R6WG37-F1
#
_cell.length_a   1.000
_cell.length_b   1.000
_cell.length_c   1.000
_cell.angle_alpha   90.00
_cell.angle_beta   90.00
_cell.angle_gamma   90.00
#
_symmetry.space_group_name_H-M   'P 1'
#
loop_
_entity.id
_entity.type
_entity.pdbx_description
1 polymer ?
#
loop_
_entity_poly.entity_id
_entity_poly.type
_entity_poly.pdbx_seq_one_letter_code
_entity_poly.pdbx_strand_id
1 'polypeptide(L)'
;MFLLSLIRFPVDVPISNIQQWVRSLFITILTFSVMVSCTDVTDTFNSRELISSTGERIYINTLSWGITDDTQHTIVTKDKTRLMERKDTLGTIKGLSPFMYRFVNDSLTIYSRESNKAKLDEGFESIHVSYRYLKNSDYMDITNKALRGIERLRYLP
;
A
#
# COMPACT_ATOMS: atom_id res chain seq x y z
N MET A 1 -8.46 -4.59 -44.60
CA MET A 1 -8.77 -5.87 -45.28
C MET A 1 -7.46 -6.53 -45.69
N PHE A 2 -6.88 -7.34 -44.81
CA PHE A 2 -5.73 -8.21 -45.12
C PHE A 2 -5.87 -9.51 -44.31
N LEU A 3 -5.95 -10.61 -45.07
CA LEU A 3 -5.76 -12.03 -44.76
C LEU A 3 -6.33 -12.64 -43.47
N LEU A 4 -7.55 -13.18 -43.59
CA LEU A 4 -7.93 -14.48 -43.02
C LEU A 4 -7.32 -15.58 -43.91
N SER A 5 -6.08 -16.00 -43.64
CA SER A 5 -5.54 -17.22 -44.24
C SER A 5 -6.13 -18.44 -43.54
N LEU A 6 -7.02 -19.10 -44.27
CA LEU A 6 -7.64 -20.38 -43.99
C LEU A 6 -6.63 -21.42 -43.48
N ILE A 7 -6.87 -21.90 -42.26
CA ILE A 7 -6.28 -23.15 -41.75
C ILE A 7 -6.92 -24.28 -42.57
N ARG A 8 -6.19 -24.79 -43.59
CA ARG A 8 -6.56 -26.04 -44.27
C ARG A 8 -6.19 -27.20 -43.36
N PHE A 9 -7.19 -27.85 -42.77
CA PHE A 9 -7.01 -29.14 -42.11
C PHE A 9 -6.91 -30.25 -43.17
N PRO A 10 -5.85 -31.07 -43.19
CA PRO A 10 -5.78 -32.23 -44.07
C PRO A 10 -6.86 -33.25 -43.70
N VAL A 11 -7.55 -33.79 -44.72
CA VAL A 11 -8.79 -34.58 -44.57
C VAL A 11 -8.55 -36.03 -44.09
N ASP A 12 -7.31 -36.50 -44.00
CA ASP A 12 -6.99 -37.88 -43.62
C ASP A 12 -6.08 -37.96 -42.38
N VAL A 13 -6.53 -37.41 -41.25
CA VAL A 13 -5.80 -37.54 -39.97
C VAL A 13 -6.54 -38.54 -39.07
N PRO A 14 -5.90 -39.64 -38.63
CA PRO A 14 -6.52 -40.58 -37.71
C PRO A 14 -6.89 -39.88 -36.39
N ILE A 15 -8.06 -40.20 -35.84
CA ILE A 15 -8.66 -39.53 -34.67
C ILE A 15 -7.72 -39.51 -33.46
N SER A 16 -6.87 -40.54 -33.30
CA SER A 16 -5.84 -40.62 -32.26
C SER A 16 -4.79 -39.50 -32.36
N ASN A 17 -4.41 -39.09 -33.57
CA ASN A 17 -3.49 -37.97 -33.78
C ASN A 17 -4.16 -36.65 -33.42
N ILE A 18 -5.41 -36.42 -33.81
CA ILE A 18 -6.16 -35.17 -33.50
C ILE A 18 -6.23 -34.95 -31.98
N GLN A 19 -6.49 -36.01 -31.21
CA GLN A 19 -6.53 -35.95 -29.76
C GLN A 19 -5.17 -35.61 -29.14
N GLN A 20 -4.08 -36.08 -29.74
CA GLN A 20 -2.72 -35.76 -29.33
C GLN A 20 -2.34 -34.30 -29.66
N TRP A 21 -2.75 -33.79 -30.83
CA TRP A 21 -2.57 -32.38 -31.21
C TRP A 21 -3.31 -31.44 -30.27
N VAL A 22 -4.58 -31.74 -29.95
CA VAL A 22 -5.38 -30.92 -29.02
C VAL A 22 -4.76 -30.90 -27.63
N ARG A 23 -4.29 -32.06 -27.12
CA ARG A 23 -3.58 -32.13 -25.83
C ARG A 23 -2.29 -31.30 -25.84
N SER A 24 -1.49 -31.41 -26.90
CA SER A 24 -0.24 -30.66 -27.02
C SER A 24 -0.50 -29.16 -27.10
N LEU A 25 -1.53 -28.75 -27.83
CA LEU A 25 -1.91 -27.34 -28.01
C LEU A 25 -2.46 -26.75 -26.69
N PHE A 26 -3.23 -27.52 -25.93
CA PHE A 26 -3.72 -27.14 -24.61
C PHE A 26 -2.59 -26.97 -23.60
N ILE A 27 -1.61 -27.90 -23.57
CA ILE A 27 -0.41 -27.79 -22.72
C ILE A 27 0.41 -26.55 -23.11
N THR A 28 0.54 -26.28 -24.41
CA THR A 28 1.32 -25.11 -24.90
C THR A 28 0.65 -23.80 -24.50
N ILE A 29 -0.68 -23.70 -24.66
CA ILE A 29 -1.46 -22.52 -24.23
C ILE A 29 -1.37 -22.33 -22.71
N LEU A 30 -1.53 -23.41 -21.94
CA LEU A 30 -1.43 -23.36 -20.48
C LEU A 30 -0.04 -22.88 -20.02
N THR A 31 1.02 -23.42 -20.63
CA THR A 31 2.41 -23.04 -20.33
C THR A 31 2.66 -21.57 -20.70
N PHE A 32 2.12 -21.10 -21.82
CA PHE A 32 2.23 -19.71 -22.24
C PHE A 32 1.46 -18.76 -21.30
N SER A 33 0.27 -19.16 -20.81
CA SER A 33 -0.50 -18.36 -19.85
C SER A 33 0.20 -18.16 -18.51
N VAL A 34 0.97 -19.16 -18.04
CA VAL A 34 1.76 -19.03 -16.79
C VAL A 34 2.95 -18.08 -16.98
N MET A 35 3.54 -18.03 -18.18
CA MET A 35 4.67 -17.15 -18.48
C MET A 35 4.29 -15.66 -18.58
N VAL A 36 3.04 -15.33 -18.88
CA VAL A 36 2.57 -13.94 -19.04
C VAL A 36 2.13 -13.29 -17.71
N SER A 37 2.04 -14.05 -16.61
CA SER A 37 1.54 -13.54 -15.33
C SER A 37 2.61 -12.87 -14.43
N CYS A 38 3.77 -12.49 -14.98
CA CYS A 38 4.78 -11.75 -14.23
C CYS A 38 4.46 -10.24 -14.28
N THR A 39 3.52 -9.78 -13.45
CA THR A 39 3.33 -8.35 -13.21
C THR A 39 4.25 -7.91 -12.09
N ASP A 40 5.12 -6.92 -12.35
CA ASP A 40 5.91 -6.27 -11.30
C ASP A 40 4.96 -5.64 -10.27
N VAL A 41 4.99 -6.19 -9.06
CA VAL A 41 4.26 -5.63 -7.91
C VAL A 41 5.08 -4.45 -7.41
N THR A 42 4.64 -3.23 -7.74
CA THR A 42 5.28 -1.99 -7.28
C THR A 42 4.77 -1.63 -5.89
N ASP A 43 5.69 -1.35 -4.97
CA ASP A 43 5.34 -0.82 -3.65
C ASP A 43 4.68 0.56 -3.79
N THR A 44 3.72 0.84 -2.92
CA THR A 44 3.01 2.12 -2.90
C THR A 44 3.61 3.02 -1.82
N PHE A 45 4.44 3.98 -2.22
CA PHE A 45 4.97 5.01 -1.34
C PHE A 45 4.11 6.28 -1.38
N ASN A 46 3.71 6.76 -0.20
CA ASN A 46 2.99 8.01 -0.01
C ASN A 46 3.74 8.92 0.96
N SER A 47 3.83 10.21 0.66
CA SER A 47 4.46 11.20 1.54
C SER A 47 3.54 12.41 1.71
N ARG A 48 3.35 12.84 2.95
CA ARG A 48 2.63 14.06 3.31
C ARG A 48 3.53 14.99 4.08
N GLU A 49 3.71 16.19 3.54
CA GLU A 49 4.43 17.27 4.21
C GLU A 49 3.51 18.00 5.20
N LEU A 50 4.01 18.23 6.41
CA LEU A 50 3.45 19.15 7.40
C LEU A 50 4.47 20.24 7.66
N ILE A 51 4.00 21.49 7.73
CA ILE A 51 4.84 22.66 7.93
C ILE A 51 4.36 23.36 9.20
N SER A 52 5.25 23.56 10.16
CA SER A 52 4.95 24.31 11.37
C SER A 52 4.87 25.82 11.11
N SER A 53 4.31 26.57 12.06
CA SER A 53 4.25 28.02 11.99
C SER A 53 5.64 28.68 12.00
N THR A 54 6.67 27.99 12.51
CA THR A 54 8.06 28.43 12.50
C THR A 54 8.81 28.02 11.22
N GLY A 55 8.18 27.22 10.35
CA GLY A 55 8.75 26.74 9.09
C GLY A 55 9.46 25.39 9.19
N GLU A 56 9.45 24.71 10.34
CA GLU A 56 9.92 23.32 10.45
C GLU A 56 9.06 22.42 9.57
N ARG A 57 9.71 21.59 8.76
CA ARG A 57 9.04 20.66 7.84
C ARG A 57 9.21 19.24 8.36
N ILE A 58 8.11 18.53 8.47
CA ILE A 58 8.11 17.10 8.77
C ILE A 58 7.30 16.36 7.72
N TYR A 59 7.61 15.09 7.54
CA TYR A 59 7.00 14.23 6.55
C TYR A 59 6.40 13.04 7.25
N ILE A 60 5.16 12.73 6.89
CA ILE A 60 4.52 11.46 7.22
C ILE A 60 4.64 10.60 5.97
N ASN A 61 5.56 9.65 6.01
CA ASN A 61 5.82 8.74 4.93
C ASN A 61 5.17 7.39 5.23
N THR A 62 4.51 6.83 4.25
CA THR A 62 3.83 5.54 4.32
C THR A 62 4.29 4.67 3.16
N LEU A 63 4.68 3.44 3.44
CA LEU A 63 5.01 2.43 2.45
C LEU A 63 4.09 1.23 2.65
N SER A 64 3.25 0.98 1.65
CA SER A 64 2.45 -0.23 1.54
C SER A 64 3.13 -1.18 0.56
N TRP A 65 3.30 -2.43 0.97
CA TRP A 65 4.04 -3.45 0.24
C TRP A 65 3.22 -4.74 0.26
N GLY A 66 3.20 -5.43 -0.89
CA GLY A 66 2.38 -6.64 -1.12
C GLY A 66 1.19 -6.39 -2.04
N ILE A 67 0.69 -7.46 -2.67
CA ILE A 67 -0.41 -7.40 -3.68
C ILE A 67 -1.71 -6.84 -3.08
N THR A 68 -1.89 -7.04 -1.78
CA THR A 68 -3.08 -6.66 -0.99
C THR A 68 -2.82 -5.44 -0.11
N ASP A 69 -1.63 -4.84 -0.15
CA ASP A 69 -1.18 -3.79 0.78
C ASP A 69 -1.32 -4.20 2.26
N ASP A 70 -1.26 -5.51 2.54
CA ASP A 70 -1.50 -6.04 3.89
C ASP A 70 -0.40 -5.70 4.91
N THR A 71 0.71 -5.17 4.41
CA THR A 71 1.78 -4.67 5.24
C THR A 71 1.95 -3.19 4.95
N GLN A 72 1.75 -2.37 5.97
CA GLN A 72 1.88 -0.93 5.92
C GLN A 72 2.88 -0.49 6.99
N HIS A 73 3.82 0.35 6.58
CA HIS A 73 4.74 1.03 7.47
C HIS A 73 4.48 2.51 7.36
N THR A 74 4.43 3.20 8.50
CA THR A 74 4.39 4.66 8.53
C THR A 74 5.52 5.19 9.40
N ILE A 75 6.20 6.24 8.95
CA ILE A 75 7.19 6.99 9.72
C ILE A 75 6.86 8.47 9.68
N VAL A 76 7.09 9.16 10.79
CA VAL A 76 7.06 10.62 10.85
C VAL A 76 8.49 11.10 11.06
N THR A 77 9.00 11.93 10.17
CA THR A 77 10.44 12.24 10.10
C THR A 77 10.73 13.59 9.45
N LYS A 78 11.93 14.14 9.65
CA LYS A 78 12.40 15.34 8.94
C LYS A 78 12.92 15.04 7.53
N ASP A 79 13.25 13.78 7.22
CA ASP A 79 13.79 13.39 5.92
C ASP A 79 12.71 12.80 5.00
N LYS A 80 12.43 13.50 3.90
CA LYS A 80 11.44 13.12 2.89
C LYS A 80 11.71 11.75 2.25
N THR A 81 12.97 11.31 2.20
CA THR A 81 13.37 10.09 1.50
C THR A 81 13.34 8.82 2.35
N ARG A 82 13.11 8.96 3.66
CA ARG A 82 12.96 7.84 4.58
C ARG A 82 11.78 6.96 4.18
N LEU A 83 11.92 5.65 4.38
CA LEU A 83 10.91 4.64 4.09
C LEU A 83 10.54 4.52 2.59
N MET A 84 11.31 5.11 1.67
CA MET A 84 11.13 4.86 0.23
C MET A 84 11.47 3.43 -0.18
N GLU A 85 12.29 2.74 0.62
CA GLU A 85 12.71 1.36 0.39
C GLU A 85 12.34 0.46 1.57
N ARG A 86 12.00 -0.80 1.27
CA ARG A 86 11.63 -1.84 2.27
C ARG A 86 12.66 -2.09 3.36
N LYS A 87 13.94 -1.81 3.09
CA LYS A 87 15.02 -1.97 4.08
C LYS A 87 14.98 -0.89 5.17
N ASP A 88 14.34 0.25 4.89
CA ASP A 88 14.30 1.40 5.78
C ASP A 88 13.06 1.39 6.68
N THR A 89 12.90 0.33 7.49
CA THR A 89 11.73 0.16 8.37
C THR A 89 12.02 0.44 9.84
N LEU A 90 13.22 0.92 10.16
CA LEU A 90 13.63 1.22 11.53
C LEU A 90 12.86 2.44 12.05
N GLY A 91 12.21 2.27 13.21
CA GLY A 91 11.35 3.28 13.83
C GLY A 91 10.02 3.53 13.13
N THR A 92 9.62 2.61 12.25
CA THR A 92 8.29 2.66 11.63
C THR A 92 7.21 2.15 12.59
N ILE A 93 6.07 2.81 12.54
CA ILE A 93 4.82 2.30 13.07
C ILE A 93 4.31 1.25 12.09
N LYS A 94 4.12 0.03 12.59
CA LYS A 94 3.71 -1.13 11.79
C LYS A 94 2.23 -1.44 12.00
N GLY A 95 1.59 -1.83 10.93
CA GLY A 95 0.32 -2.55 10.98
C GLY A 95 -0.66 -2.08 9.92
N LEU A 96 -1.61 -2.96 9.61
CA LEU A 96 -2.77 -2.75 8.74
C LEU A 96 -3.71 -1.62 9.18
N SER A 97 -3.52 -1.12 10.40
CA SER A 97 -4.38 -0.09 10.97
C SER A 97 -3.94 1.27 10.45
N PRO A 98 -4.86 2.03 9.85
CA PRO A 98 -4.55 3.30 9.20
C PRO A 98 -3.90 4.28 10.18
N PHE A 99 -2.89 5.00 9.69
CA PHE A 99 -2.25 6.03 10.49
C PHE A 99 -3.17 7.25 10.54
N MET A 100 -3.72 7.51 11.72
CA MET A 100 -4.63 8.62 11.97
C MET A 100 -3.96 9.69 12.78
N TYR A 101 -4.04 10.92 12.27
CA TYR A 101 -3.45 12.07 12.94
C TYR A 101 -4.28 13.33 12.74
N ARG A 102 -3.99 14.32 13.58
CA ARG A 102 -4.46 15.69 13.43
C ARG A 102 -3.28 16.63 13.64
N PHE A 103 -3.10 17.56 12.71
CA PHE A 103 -2.07 18.59 12.82
C PHE A 103 -2.73 19.97 12.88
N VAL A 104 -2.61 20.66 14.01
CA VAL A 104 -3.19 21.98 14.25
C VAL A 104 -2.28 22.78 15.19
N ASN A 105 -1.96 24.02 14.83
CA ASN A 105 -1.15 24.95 15.63
C ASN A 105 0.13 24.30 16.17
N ASP A 106 0.90 23.68 15.27
CA ASP A 106 2.14 22.97 15.57
C ASP A 106 2.00 21.78 16.53
N SER A 107 0.77 21.35 16.80
CA SER A 107 0.51 20.13 17.56
C SER A 107 0.13 19.00 16.62
N LEU A 108 0.92 17.92 16.66
CA LEU A 108 0.63 16.66 16.00
C LEU A 108 0.01 15.71 17.03
N THR A 109 -1.29 15.42 16.90
CA THR A 109 -1.95 14.38 17.69
C THR A 109 -2.03 13.10 16.88
N ILE A 110 -1.47 12.00 17.40
CA ILE A 110 -1.54 10.67 16.81
C ILE A 110 -2.58 9.83 17.57
N TYR A 111 -3.48 9.22 16.81
CA TYR A 111 -4.54 8.35 17.35
C TYR A 111 -4.19 6.90 17.05
N SER A 112 -4.07 6.08 18.09
CA SER A 112 -3.79 4.65 17.95
C SER A 112 -4.61 3.83 18.92
N ARG A 113 -4.75 2.53 18.65
CA ARG A 113 -5.44 1.62 19.57
C ARG A 113 -4.57 1.38 20.80
N GLU A 114 -5.17 1.20 21.96
CA GLU A 114 -4.43 0.82 23.18
C GLU A 114 -3.61 -0.48 23.00
N SER A 115 -4.10 -1.40 22.17
CA SER A 115 -3.43 -2.67 21.84
C SER A 115 -2.25 -2.52 20.88
N ASN A 116 -2.16 -1.41 20.14
CA ASN A 116 -1.07 -1.13 19.20
C ASN A 116 -0.68 0.35 19.32
N LYS A 117 0.10 0.67 20.36
CA LYS A 117 0.49 2.03 20.68
C LYS A 117 1.53 2.54 19.69
N ALA A 118 1.13 3.50 18.87
CA ALA A 118 2.07 4.22 18.00
C ALA A 118 2.95 5.15 18.83
N LYS A 119 4.27 5.13 18.58
CA LYS A 119 5.24 6.09 19.10
C LYS A 119 6.19 6.50 18.01
N LEU A 120 6.60 7.77 18.04
CA LEU A 120 7.64 8.29 17.17
C LEU A 120 8.99 8.17 17.86
N ASP A 121 9.99 7.75 17.10
CA ASP A 121 11.38 7.64 17.55
C ASP A 121 12.14 8.96 17.36
N GLU A 122 11.61 9.87 16.54
CA GLU A 122 12.22 11.16 16.23
C GLU A 122 11.55 12.30 17.01
N GLY A 123 12.37 13.26 17.47
CA GLY A 123 11.92 14.49 18.12
C GLY A 123 11.93 15.69 17.16
N PHE A 124 11.00 16.62 17.38
CA PHE A 124 10.83 17.83 16.57
C PHE A 124 11.04 19.08 17.42
N GLU A 125 11.54 20.15 16.81
CA GLU A 125 11.93 21.36 17.53
C GLU A 125 10.73 22.25 17.86
N SER A 126 9.84 22.43 16.89
CA SER A 126 8.66 23.28 16.99
C SER A 126 7.35 22.50 17.12
N ILE A 127 7.35 21.24 16.69
CA ILE A 127 6.12 20.43 16.66
C ILE A 127 5.95 19.63 17.96
N HIS A 128 4.82 19.87 18.63
CA HIS A 128 4.44 19.16 19.85
C HIS A 128 3.65 17.90 19.52
N VAL A 129 4.28 16.75 19.74
CA VAL A 129 3.65 15.44 19.51
C VAL A 129 2.87 14.99 20.73
N SER A 130 1.60 14.66 20.54
CA SER A 130 0.72 14.08 21.55
C SER A 130 0.13 12.76 21.09
N TYR A 131 -0.03 11.82 22.01
CA TYR A 131 -0.55 10.49 21.71
C TYR A 131 -1.90 10.29 22.39
N ARG A 132 -2.89 9.82 21.63
CA ARG A 132 -4.18 9.39 22.13
C ARG A 132 -4.36 7.90 21.86
N TYR A 133 -4.28 7.12 22.93
CA TYR A 133 -4.57 5.69 22.89
C TYR A 133 -6.06 5.48 23.16
N LEU A 134 -6.73 4.82 22.24
CA LEU A 134 -8.18 4.68 22.23
C LEU A 134 -8.58 3.21 22.37
N LYS A 135 -9.70 2.97 23.04
CA LYS A 135 -10.41 1.69 22.97
C LYS A 135 -10.95 1.48 21.56
N ASN A 136 -11.27 0.24 21.22
CA ASN A 136 -11.68 -0.12 19.86
C ASN A 136 -12.93 0.65 19.39
N SER A 137 -13.94 0.83 20.25
CA SER A 137 -15.14 1.63 19.93
C SER A 137 -14.80 3.06 19.52
N ASP A 138 -13.97 3.72 20.33
CA ASP A 138 -13.64 5.13 20.16
C ASP A 138 -12.69 5.32 18.97
N TYR A 139 -11.78 4.36 18.76
CA TYR A 139 -10.93 4.31 17.58
C TYR A 139 -11.78 4.25 16.31
N MET A 140 -12.79 3.38 16.25
CA MET A 140 -13.67 3.27 15.08
C MET A 140 -14.51 4.54 14.85
N ASP A 141 -14.97 5.22 15.90
CA ASP A 141 -15.66 6.51 15.76
C ASP A 141 -14.74 7.58 15.14
N ILE A 142 -13.50 7.68 15.65
CA ILE A 142 -12.50 8.59 15.09
C ILE A 142 -12.13 8.21 13.65
N THR A 143 -11.99 6.93 13.32
CA THR A 143 -11.78 6.48 11.93
C THR A 143 -12.90 6.94 11.02
N ASN A 144 -14.16 6.77 11.42
CA ASN A 144 -15.31 7.22 10.63
C ASN A 144 -15.31 8.74 10.44
N LYS A 145 -14.94 9.51 11.46
CA LYS A 145 -14.78 10.97 11.35
C LYS A 145 -13.65 11.35 10.40
N ALA A 146 -12.51 10.67 10.47
CA ALA A 146 -11.35 10.90 9.60
C ALA A 146 -11.68 10.61 8.12
N LEU A 147 -12.39 9.51 7.84
CA LEU A 147 -12.85 9.16 6.48
C LEU A 147 -13.82 10.20 5.90
N ARG A 148 -14.58 10.88 6.77
CA ARG A 148 -15.49 11.97 6.38
C ARG A 148 -14.81 13.35 6.37
N GLY A 149 -13.52 13.44 6.70
CA GLY A 149 -12.78 14.70 6.78
C GLY A 149 -13.23 15.65 7.90
N ILE A 150 -13.87 15.13 8.95
CA ILE A 150 -14.39 15.91 10.07
C ILE A 150 -13.25 16.27 11.04
N GLU A 151 -13.34 17.42 11.72
CA GLU A 151 -12.41 17.85 12.78
C GLU A 151 -10.92 17.94 12.36
N ARG A 152 -10.65 18.12 11.06
CA ARG A 152 -9.29 18.13 10.48
C ARG A 152 -8.52 16.82 10.75
N LEU A 153 -9.23 15.74 11.03
CA LEU A 153 -8.64 14.41 11.14
C LEU A 153 -8.20 13.96 9.74
N ARG A 154 -7.00 13.36 9.69
CA ARG A 154 -6.44 12.80 8.47
C ARG A 154 -6.30 11.30 8.63
N TYR A 155 -6.59 10.62 7.53
CA TYR A 155 -6.51 9.19 7.38
C TYR A 155 -5.43 8.89 6.34
N LEU A 156 -4.44 8.07 6.70
CA LEU A 156 -3.47 7.51 5.75
C LEU A 156 -3.65 5.99 5.66
N PRO A 157 -4.09 5.49 4.49
CA PRO A 157 -4.26 4.06 4.22
C PRO A 157 -2.93 3.33 4.20
#